data_AF-A0A914MFU8-F1
#
_entry.id   AF-A0A914MFU8-F1
#
_cell.length_a   1.000
_cell.length_b   1.000
_cell.length_c   1.000
_cell.angle_alpha   90.00
_cell.angle_beta   90.00
_cell.angle_gamma   90.00
#
_symmetry.space_group_name_H-M   'P 1'
#
loop_
_entity.id
_entity.type
_entity.pdbx_description
1 polymer ?
#
loop_
_entity_poly.entity_id
_entity_poly.type
_entity_poly.pdbx_seq_one_letter_code
_entity_poly.pdbx_strand_id
1 'polypeptide(L)'
;MFKILILFCLIIQTHSWTWDDYPSPRGPDYAKCRVSRPTYVCDPDGLLTDQEREEIVQLVEDFKEKTKRVRRLFKLNFGSST
;
A
#
# COMPACT_ATOMS: atom_id res chain seq x y z
N MET A 1 -24.89 -12.97 -33.97
CA MET A 1 -24.25 -13.34 -32.69
C MET A 1 -23.08 -12.42 -32.27
N PHE A 2 -22.81 -11.29 -32.95
CA PHE A 2 -21.76 -10.33 -32.54
C PHE A 2 -22.23 -9.24 -31.55
N LYS A 3 -23.55 -9.03 -31.42
CA LYS A 3 -24.11 -7.93 -30.59
C LYS A 3 -23.97 -8.15 -29.07
N ILE A 4 -23.85 -9.40 -28.63
CA ILE A 4 -23.69 -9.74 -27.19
C ILE A 4 -22.25 -9.47 -26.70
N LEU A 5 -21.25 -9.65 -27.58
CA LEU A 5 -19.85 -9.33 -27.24
C LEU A 5 -19.61 -7.82 -27.03
N ILE A 6 -20.30 -6.98 -27.79
CA ILE A 6 -20.20 -5.51 -27.68
C ILE A 6 -20.80 -5.01 -26.35
N LEU A 7 -21.83 -5.70 -25.83
CA LEU A 7 -22.46 -5.34 -24.55
C LEU A 7 -21.54 -5.63 -23.34
N PHE A 8 -20.69 -6.66 -23.44
CA PHE A 8 -19.77 -7.05 -22.37
C PHE A 8 -18.54 -6.13 -22.26
N CYS A 9 -18.16 -5.42 -23.33
CA CYS A 9 -17.04 -4.48 -23.29
C CYS A 9 -17.34 -3.15 -22.59
N LEU A 10 -18.61 -2.85 -22.27
CA LEU A 10 -19.04 -1.54 -21.76
C LEU A 10 -19.07 -1.41 -20.23
N ILE A 11 -18.69 -2.45 -19.48
CA ILE A 11 -18.74 -2.43 -18.00
C ILE A 11 -17.35 -2.67 -17.40
N ILE A 12 -16.32 -2.07 -18.00
CA ILE A 12 -15.07 -1.85 -17.26
C ILE A 12 -15.23 -0.50 -16.57
N GLN A 13 -15.87 -0.49 -15.40
CA GLN A 13 -15.79 0.68 -14.52
C GLN A 13 -14.37 0.76 -13.98
N THR A 14 -13.53 1.57 -14.62
CA THR A 14 -12.26 1.99 -14.03
C THR A 14 -12.60 2.96 -12.92
N HIS A 15 -12.62 2.49 -11.67
CA HIS A 15 -12.66 3.38 -10.52
C HIS A 15 -11.35 4.18 -10.53
N SER A 16 -11.45 5.49 -10.60
CA SER A 16 -10.27 6.37 -10.47
C SER A 16 -10.20 6.84 -9.05
N TRP A 17 -9.12 6.52 -8.36
CA TRP A 17 -8.89 7.04 -7.03
C TRP A 17 -8.55 8.54 -7.07
N THR A 18 -9.08 9.27 -6.12
CA THR A 18 -8.73 10.63 -5.76
C THR A 18 -8.03 10.64 -4.39
N TRP A 19 -7.43 11.76 -4.00
CA TRP A 19 -6.85 11.89 -2.67
C TRP A 19 -7.87 11.68 -1.54
N ASP A 20 -9.14 12.00 -1.80
CA ASP A 20 -10.21 11.95 -0.79
C ASP A 20 -10.80 10.55 -0.60
N ASP A 21 -10.71 9.67 -1.60
CA ASP A 21 -11.30 8.34 -1.58
C ASP A 21 -10.28 7.19 -1.56
N TYR A 22 -8.99 7.47 -1.76
CA TYR A 22 -7.94 6.44 -1.69
C TYR A 22 -7.87 5.84 -0.28
N PRO A 23 -7.99 4.50 -0.12
CA PRO A 23 -8.08 3.89 1.20
C PRO A 23 -6.78 4.06 1.98
N SER A 24 -6.91 4.41 3.26
CA SER A 24 -5.75 4.56 4.14
C SER A 24 -5.27 3.19 4.62
N PRO A 25 -4.06 2.73 4.24
CA PRO A 25 -3.53 1.44 4.71
C PRO A 25 -3.18 1.45 6.20
N ARG A 26 -3.12 2.63 6.84
CA ARG A 26 -2.85 2.81 8.27
C ARG A 26 -4.10 3.02 9.11
N GLY A 27 -5.23 3.29 8.47
CA GLY A 27 -6.49 3.61 9.12
C GLY A 27 -7.37 2.38 9.35
N PRO A 28 -8.64 2.57 9.73
CA PRO A 28 -9.60 1.48 9.88
C PRO A 28 -9.90 0.76 8.54
N ASP A 29 -9.61 1.40 7.42
CA ASP A 29 -9.88 0.91 6.06
C ASP A 29 -8.78 0.01 5.47
N TYR A 30 -7.79 -0.46 6.26
CA TYR A 30 -6.67 -1.26 5.75
C TYR A 30 -7.10 -2.50 4.94
N ALA A 31 -8.27 -3.08 5.24
CA ALA A 31 -8.80 -4.22 4.49
C ALA A 31 -9.11 -3.86 3.01
N LYS A 32 -9.48 -2.61 2.71
CA LYS A 32 -9.70 -2.13 1.32
C LYS A 32 -8.40 -2.09 0.51
N CYS A 33 -7.25 -2.03 1.18
CA CYS A 33 -5.92 -2.13 0.59
C CYS A 33 -5.47 -3.59 0.34
N ARG A 34 -6.36 -4.56 0.59
CA ARG A 34 -6.10 -6.01 0.52
C ARG A 34 -4.94 -6.47 1.41
N VAL A 35 -4.79 -5.85 2.58
CA VAL A 35 -3.83 -6.25 3.62
C VAL A 35 -4.56 -6.72 4.89
N SER A 36 -3.92 -7.58 5.67
CA SER A 36 -4.50 -8.18 6.88
C SER A 36 -4.37 -7.33 8.15
N ARG A 37 -3.56 -6.26 8.10
CA ARG A 37 -3.25 -5.38 9.23
C ARG A 37 -2.95 -3.96 8.73
N PRO A 38 -2.94 -2.95 9.61
CA PRO A 38 -2.44 -1.63 9.26
C PRO A 38 -0.97 -1.67 8.79
N THR A 39 -0.69 -1.11 7.60
CA THR A 39 0.65 -1.03 6.99
C THR A 39 0.85 0.29 6.23
N TYR A 40 1.95 0.40 5.48
CA TYR A 40 2.23 1.52 4.57
C TYR A 40 1.99 1.18 3.10
N VAL A 41 1.54 -0.04 2.78
CA VAL A 41 1.31 -0.50 1.42
C VAL A 41 -0.18 -0.57 1.18
N CYS A 42 -0.63 -0.01 0.06
CA CYS A 42 -2.00 -0.12 -0.37
C CYS A 42 -2.04 -0.44 -1.87
N ASP A 43 -2.74 -1.51 -2.23
CA ASP A 43 -3.05 -1.82 -3.64
C ASP A 43 -4.53 -2.25 -3.71
N PRO A 44 -5.46 -1.26 -3.70
CA PRO A 44 -6.88 -1.53 -3.66
C PRO A 44 -7.42 -2.11 -4.97
N ASP A 45 -6.72 -1.87 -6.08
CA ASP A 45 -7.08 -2.40 -7.40
C ASP A 45 -6.62 -3.85 -7.60
N GLY A 46 -5.76 -4.35 -6.71
CA GLY A 46 -5.33 -5.74 -6.74
C GLY A 46 -4.36 -6.07 -7.87
N LEU A 47 -3.54 -5.09 -8.26
CA LEU A 47 -2.51 -5.26 -9.28
C LEU A 47 -1.43 -6.27 -8.85
N LEU A 48 -1.22 -6.41 -7.55
CA LEU A 48 -0.32 -7.37 -6.94
C LEU A 48 -1.06 -8.61 -6.46
N THR A 49 -0.42 -9.78 -6.58
CA THR A 49 -0.84 -10.97 -5.84
C THR A 49 -0.75 -10.73 -4.33
N ASP A 50 -1.48 -11.52 -3.54
CA ASP A 50 -1.43 -11.41 -2.08
C ASP A 50 -0.02 -11.68 -1.54
N GLN A 51 0.76 -12.56 -2.21
CA GLN A 51 2.16 -12.83 -1.85
C GLN A 51 3.07 -11.64 -2.14
N GLU A 52 3.06 -11.09 -3.36
CA GLU A 52 3.91 -9.93 -3.71
C GLU A 52 3.61 -8.74 -2.80
N ARG A 53 2.34 -8.53 -2.47
CA ARG A 53 1.91 -7.49 -1.54
C ARG A 53 2.50 -7.69 -0.15
N GLU A 54 2.46 -8.90 0.39
CA GLU A 54 3.05 -9.20 1.71
C GLU A 54 4.57 -9.07 1.70
N GLU A 55 5.24 -9.46 0.61
CA GLU A 55 6.68 -9.27 0.44
C GLU A 55 7.06 -7.78 0.48
N ILE A 56 6.30 -6.90 -0.21
CA ILE A 56 6.53 -5.45 -0.17
C ILE A 56 6.23 -4.88 1.23
N VAL A 57 5.18 -5.36 1.90
CA VAL A 57 4.88 -4.97 3.30
C VAL A 57 6.07 -5.26 4.20
N GLN A 58 6.67 -6.45 4.09
CA GLN A 58 7.85 -6.82 4.88
C GLN A 58 9.06 -5.95 4.56
N LEU A 59 9.34 -5.69 3.27
CA LEU A 59 10.43 -4.82 2.85
C LEU A 59 10.31 -3.40 3.44
N VAL A 60 9.10 -2.83 3.44
CA VAL A 60 8.85 -1.49 3.99
C VAL A 60 9.05 -1.47 5.51
N GLU A 61 8.57 -2.48 6.23
CA GLU A 61 8.75 -2.56 7.69
C GLU A 61 10.22 -2.76 8.08
N ASP A 62 10.95 -3.61 7.36
CA ASP A 62 12.39 -3.82 7.57
C ASP A 62 13.18 -2.55 7.32
N PHE A 63 12.86 -1.83 6.24
CA PHE A 63 13.48 -0.54 5.94
C PHE A 63 13.21 0.50 7.04
N LYS A 64 11.98 0.54 7.58
CA LYS A 64 11.60 1.42 8.67
C LYS A 64 12.38 1.12 9.96
N GLU A 65 12.54 -0.14 10.34
CA GLU A 65 13.32 -0.48 11.53
C GLU A 65 14.83 -0.23 11.33
N LYS A 66 15.35 -0.50 10.13
CA LYS A 66 16.75 -0.17 9.77
C LYS A 66 17.03 1.33 9.89
N THR A 67 16.19 2.17 9.31
CA THR A 67 16.35 3.64 9.35
C THR A 67 16.18 4.19 10.77
N LYS A 68 15.24 3.64 11.55
CA LYS A 68 15.08 3.98 12.98
C LYS A 68 16.30 3.61 13.81
N ARG A 69 16.98 2.50 13.50
CA ARG A 69 18.24 2.10 14.15
C ARG A 69 19.37 3.07 13.82
N VAL A 70 19.53 3.42 12.54
CA VAL A 70 20.54 4.40 12.10
C VAL A 70 20.32 5.75 12.77
N ARG A 71 19.08 6.24 12.80
CA ARG A 71 18.73 7.50 13.49
C ARG A 71 19.07 7.46 14.97
N ARG A 72 18.84 6.33 15.65
CA ARG A 72 19.21 6.14 17.06
C ARG A 72 20.73 6.16 17.25
N LEU A 73 21.48 5.44 16.42
CA LEU A 73 22.95 5.43 16.47
C LEU A 73 23.53 6.81 16.21
N PHE A 74 22.98 7.57 15.26
CA PHE A 74 23.43 8.93 15.00
C PHE A 74 23.22 9.82 16.24
N LYS A 75 22.03 9.77 16.87
CA LYS A 75 21.75 10.52 18.10
C LYS A 75 22.69 10.15 19.27
N LEU A 76 23.04 8.87 19.41
CA LEU A 76 23.94 8.40 20.47
C LEU A 76 25.39 8.83 20.25
N ASN A 77 25.87 8.81 19.00
CA ASN A 77 27.28 9.09 18.68
C ASN A 77 27.58 10.59 18.50
N PHE A 78 26.62 11.37 18.02
CA PHE A 78 26.87 12.75 17.60
C PHE A 78 26.10 13.80 18.41
N GLY A 79 25.25 13.37 19.36
CA GLY A 79 24.38 14.26 20.11
C GLY A 79 23.30 14.88 19.20
N SER A 80 22.15 15.21 19.79
CA SER A 80 21.18 16.03 19.08
C SER A 80 21.72 17.46 19.09
N SER A 81 22.24 17.95 17.96
CA SER A 81 22.15 19.39 17.71
C SER A 81 20.66 19.72 17.70
N THR A 82 20.27 20.64 18.59
CA THR A 82 18.92 21.17 18.80
C THR A 82 18.11 21.32 17.52
#